data_AF-A0AAU7Q7S4-F1
#
_entry.id   AF-A0AAU7Q7S4-F1
#
_cell.length_a   1.000
_cell.length_b   1.000
_cell.length_c   1.000
_cell.angle_alpha   90.00
_cell.angle_beta   90.00
_cell.angle_gamma   90.00
#
_symmetry.space_group_name_H-M   'P 1'
#
loop_
_entity.id
_entity.type
_entity.pdbx_description
1 polymer ?
#
loop_
_entity_poly.entity_id
_entity_poly.type
_entity_poly.pdbx_seq_one_letter_code
_entity_poly.pdbx_strand_id
1 'polypeptide(L)'
;MTSEQTLMVHAFLPGSTQSVPAGKLHILEEGSDLQASRFVYGLKYLKRNGAIEIDPVGLGMLQGQQVVGQALFAQESALFGGNS
;
A
#
# COMPACT_ATOMS: atom_id res chain seq x y z
N MET A 1 -18.61 15.47 -3.42
CA MET A 1 -17.77 15.47 -4.65
C MET A 1 -16.78 14.35 -4.49
N THR A 2 -16.78 13.38 -5.40
CA THR A 2 -15.86 12.24 -5.36
C THR A 2 -14.56 12.58 -6.08
N SER A 3 -13.42 12.25 -5.46
CA SER A 3 -12.08 12.43 -6.01
C SER A 3 -11.33 11.10 -6.03
N GLU A 4 -10.60 10.84 -7.10
CA GLU A 4 -9.73 9.67 -7.22
C GLU A 4 -8.27 10.13 -7.39
N GLN A 5 -7.38 9.55 -6.59
CA GLN A 5 -5.96 9.89 -6.59
C GLN A 5 -5.09 8.63 -6.66
N THR A 6 -3.94 8.74 -7.31
CA THR A 6 -2.92 7.69 -7.34
C THR A 6 -1.59 8.26 -6.85
N LEU A 7 -1.05 7.67 -5.78
CA LEU A 7 0.20 8.07 -5.14
C LEU A 7 1.27 6.99 -5.30
N MET A 8 2.54 7.40 -5.34
CA MET A 8 3.68 6.48 -5.25
C MET A 8 4.09 6.32 -3.80
N VAL A 9 4.18 5.08 -3.32
CA VAL A 9 4.65 4.77 -1.97
C VAL A 9 6.13 4.39 -2.03
N HIS A 10 6.91 4.97 -1.12
CA HIS A 10 8.32 4.68 -0.96
C HIS A 10 8.58 4.08 0.43
N ALA A 11 9.49 3.11 0.51
CA ALA A 11 9.88 2.46 1.75
C ALA A 11 11.40 2.55 1.98
N PHE A 12 11.78 2.81 3.22
CA PHE A 12 13.16 2.63 3.67
C PHE A 12 13.34 1.19 4.14
N LEU A 13 14.28 0.48 3.53
CA LEU A 13 14.55 -0.92 3.89
C LEU A 13 15.57 -0.99 5.03
N PRO A 14 15.59 -2.08 5.81
CA PRO A 14 16.57 -2.26 6.88
C PRO A 14 18.01 -2.02 6.40
N GLY A 15 18.72 -1.15 7.11
CA GLY A 15 20.10 -0.76 6.76
C GLY A 15 20.26 0.20 5.57
N SER A 16 19.17 0.64 4.95
CA SER A 16 19.20 1.62 3.86
C SER A 16 18.97 3.04 4.35
N THR A 17 19.75 4.00 3.84
CA THR A 17 19.53 5.45 4.04
C THR A 17 18.76 6.08 2.88
N GLN A 18 18.41 5.31 1.86
CA GLN A 18 17.64 5.74 0.71
C GLN A 18 16.32 4.97 0.64
N SER A 19 15.25 5.67 0.29
CA SER A 19 13.96 5.05 0.05
C SER A 19 13.95 4.40 -1.34
N VAL A 20 13.13 3.36 -1.49
CA VAL A 20 12.89 2.73 -2.78
C VAL A 20 11.39 2.68 -3.06
N PRO A 21 10.96 2.77 -4.33
CA PRO A 21 9.54 2.70 -4.66
C PRO A 21 9.01 1.30 -4.31
N ALA A 22 7.98 1.28 -3.47
CA ALA A 22 7.32 0.06 -3.00
C ALA A 22 6.13 -0.33 -3.86
N GLY A 23 5.37 0.65 -4.35
CA GLY A 23 4.15 0.41 -5.09
C GLY A 23 3.30 1.66 -5.27
N LYS A 24 2.06 1.47 -5.72
CA LYS A 24 1.09 2.56 -5.91
C LYS A 24 -0.07 2.42 -4.93
N LEU A 25 -0.49 3.53 -4.37
CA LEU A 25 -1.69 3.64 -3.55
C LEU A 25 -2.78 4.37 -4.36
N HIS A 26 -3.92 3.72 -4.52
CA HIS A 26 -5.13 4.28 -5.09
C HIS A 26 -6.06 4.67 -3.96
N ILE A 27 -6.62 5.88 -4.03
CA ILE A 27 -7.48 6.47 -3.01
C ILE A 27 -8.73 7.01 -3.70
N LEU A 28 -9.90 6.64 -3.18
CA LEU A 28 -11.19 7.19 -3.55
C LEU A 28 -11.79 7.91 -2.34
N GLU A 29 -12.01 9.22 -2.47
CA GLU A 29 -12.52 10.09 -1.40
C GLU A 29 -13.86 10.70 -1.81
N GLU A 30 -14.75 10.90 -0.85
CA GLU A 30 -15.93 11.75 -0.98
C GLU A 30 -15.84 12.90 0.01
N GLY A 31 -15.52 14.10 -0.47
CA GLY A 31 -15.15 15.20 0.41
C GLY A 31 -13.88 14.88 1.20
N SER A 32 -13.97 14.85 2.53
CA SER A 32 -12.88 14.44 3.44
C SER A 32 -12.90 12.95 3.80
N ASP A 33 -13.95 12.23 3.39
CA ASP A 33 -14.18 10.87 3.85
C ASP A 33 -13.55 9.87 2.88
N LEU A 34 -12.63 9.04 3.39
CA LEU A 34 -12.05 7.95 2.61
C LEU A 34 -13.11 6.88 2.37
N GLN A 35 -13.45 6.65 1.10
CA GLN A 35 -14.43 5.63 0.71
C GLN A 35 -13.75 4.28 0.43
N ALA A 36 -12.60 4.31 -0.25
CA ALA A 36 -11.83 3.11 -0.52
C ALA A 36 -10.35 3.42 -0.72
N SER A 37 -9.50 2.49 -0.35
CA SER A 37 -8.09 2.52 -0.72
C SER A 37 -7.59 1.14 -1.17
N ARG A 38 -6.61 1.16 -2.06
CA ARG A 38 -5.99 -0.05 -2.59
C ARG A 38 -4.52 0.18 -2.85
N PHE A 39 -3.69 -0.69 -2.30
CA PHE A 39 -2.26 -0.69 -2.57
C PHE A 39 -1.87 -1.80 -3.53
N VAL A 40 -0.99 -1.49 -4.47
CA VAL A 40 -0.44 -2.43 -5.44
C VAL A 40 1.08 -2.40 -5.35
N TYR A 41 1.66 -3.49 -4.88
CA TYR A 41 3.11 -3.65 -4.82
C TYR A 41 3.75 -3.61 -6.21
N GLY A 42 4.93 -2.98 -6.29
CA GLY A 42 5.80 -3.07 -7.44
C GLY A 42 6.44 -4.45 -7.52
N LEU A 43 6.39 -5.09 -8.69
CA LEU A 43 6.98 -6.43 -8.88
C LEU A 43 8.49 -6.50 -8.56
N LYS A 44 9.22 -5.40 -8.78
CA LYS A 44 10.65 -5.30 -8.41
C LYS A 44 10.85 -5.18 -6.90
N TYR A 45 9.89 -4.57 -6.19
CA TYR A 45 9.94 -4.42 -4.74
C TYR A 45 9.72 -5.76 -4.05
N LEU A 46 8.73 -6.55 -4.50
CA LEU A 46 8.47 -7.90 -3.96
C LEU A 46 9.65 -8.87 -4.11
N LYS A 47 10.51 -8.66 -5.11
CA LYS A 47 11.71 -9.47 -5.35
C LYS A 47 12.95 -8.95 -4.62
N ARG A 48 12.84 -7.84 -3.89
CA ARG A 48 13.98 -7.17 -3.28
C ARG A 48 14.36 -7.84 -1.97
N ASN A 49 15.66 -8.06 -1.76
CA ASN A 49 16.13 -8.56 -0.48
C ASN A 49 15.84 -7.53 0.62
N GLY A 50 15.26 -7.99 1.74
CA GLY A 50 14.84 -7.13 2.83
C GLY A 50 13.60 -6.28 2.54
N ALA A 51 12.80 -6.61 1.51
CA ALA A 51 11.49 -6.01 1.32
C ALA A 51 10.62 -6.25 2.56
N ILE A 52 9.94 -5.19 3.01
CA ILE A 52 9.01 -5.24 4.14
C ILE A 52 7.58 -5.16 3.62
N GLU A 53 6.64 -5.73 4.36
CA GLU A 53 5.22 -5.49 4.08
C GLU A 53 4.85 -4.06 4.42
N ILE A 54 4.12 -3.42 3.51
CA ILE A 54 3.62 -2.04 3.71
C ILE A 54 2.40 -2.04 4.63
N ASP A 55 1.56 -3.07 4.54
CA ASP A 55 0.47 -3.31 5.47
C ASP A 55 0.39 -4.82 5.76
N PRO A 56 0.95 -5.27 6.89
CA PRO A 56 0.97 -6.69 7.25
C PRO A 56 -0.40 -7.23 7.65
N VAL A 57 -1.37 -6.36 7.95
CA VAL A 57 -2.70 -6.75 8.45
C VAL A 57 -3.73 -6.76 7.32
N GLY A 58 -3.81 -5.66 6.57
CA GLY A 58 -4.76 -5.51 5.46
C GLY A 58 -4.26 -6.06 4.12
N LEU A 59 -2.95 -6.23 3.96
CA LEU A 59 -2.33 -6.71 2.70
C LEU A 59 -1.44 -7.94 2.91
N GLY A 60 -1.66 -8.73 3.96
CA GLY A 60 -0.78 -9.84 4.37
C GLY A 60 -0.33 -10.74 3.21
N MET A 61 0.95 -10.62 2.85
CA MET A 61 1.66 -11.33 1.77
C MET A 61 2.63 -12.40 2.32
N LEU A 62 3.06 -12.29 3.57
CA LEU A 62 4.17 -13.06 4.15
C LEU A 62 3.74 -14.40 4.77
N GLN A 63 2.43 -14.72 4.79
CA GLN A 63 1.92 -16.05 5.16
C GLN A 63 1.42 -16.87 3.96
N GLY A 64 2.18 -16.83 2.86
CA GLY A 64 2.21 -17.94 1.91
C GLY A 64 0.99 -18.09 0.99
N GLN A 65 0.20 -17.04 0.76
CA GLN A 65 -0.91 -17.10 -0.20
C GLN A 65 -0.70 -16.10 -1.33
N GLN A 66 -0.71 -16.65 -2.54
CA GLN A 66 -0.42 -15.97 -3.79
C GLN A 66 -1.34 -14.76 -4.01
N VAL A 67 -0.76 -13.58 -4.07
CA VAL A 67 -1.42 -12.38 -4.62
C VAL A 67 -0.48 -11.75 -5.64
N VAL A 68 -0.07 -12.56 -6.62
CA VAL A 68 0.52 -12.02 -7.85
C VAL A 68 -0.64 -11.51 -8.71
N GLY A 69 -0.77 -10.19 -8.81
CA GLY A 69 -1.73 -9.56 -9.73
C GLY A 69 -3.16 -9.40 -9.21
N GLN A 70 -3.43 -9.65 -7.92
CA GLN A 70 -4.75 -9.38 -7.35
C GLN A 70 -4.82 -7.99 -6.69
N ALA A 71 -6.02 -7.43 -6.81
CA ALA A 71 -6.47 -6.27 -6.08
C ALA A 71 -6.58 -6.58 -4.59
N LEU A 72 -5.68 -6.04 -3.78
CA LEU A 72 -5.88 -6.06 -2.35
C LEU A 72 -6.66 -4.80 -1.98
N PHE A 73 -7.92 -4.99 -1.59
CA PHE A 73 -8.74 -3.94 -1.01
C PHE A 73 -8.38 -3.88 0.47
N ALA A 74 -7.88 -2.74 0.93
CA ALA A 74 -7.69 -2.55 2.36
C ALA A 74 -9.07 -2.58 3.01
N GLN A 75 -9.32 -3.56 3.89
CA GLN A 75 -10.44 -3.45 4.82
C GLN A 75 -10.10 -2.31 5.79
N GLU A 76 -10.99 -1.32 5.88
CA GLU A 76 -10.93 -0.11 6.72
C GLU A 76 -9.67 0.02 7.58
N SER A 77 -8.60 0.54 6.98
CA SER A 77 -7.31 0.69 7.65
C SER A 77 -7.07 2.16 7.95
N ALA A 78 -7.01 2.52 9.24
CA ALA A 78 -6.75 3.88 9.71
C ALA A 78 -5.36 4.44 9.32
N LEU A 79 -4.55 3.64 8.61
CA LEU A 79 -3.22 4.00 8.12
C LEU A 79 -3.25 5.02 6.97
N PHE A 80 -4.35 5.10 6.24
CA PHE A 80 -4.54 6.06 5.16
C PHE A 80 -5.85 6.80 5.42
N GLY A 81 -5.78 8.00 5.98
CA GLY A 81 -6.96 8.85 6.21
C GLY A 81 -7.75 8.47 7.47
N GLY A 82 -7.46 9.15 8.57
CA GLY A 82 -8.28 9.20 9.77
C GLY A 82 -8.08 10.54 10.44
N ASN A 83 -9.15 11.34 10.56
CA ASN A 83 -9.13 12.63 11.25
C ASN A 83 -8.67 12.43 12.70
N SER A 84 -7.71 13.26 13.12
CA SER A 84 -7.62 13.72 14.50
C SER A 84 -8.78 14.66 14.81
#